data_AF-E6LMV0-F1
#
_entry.id   AF-E6LMV0-F1
#
_cell.length_a   1.000
_cell.length_b   1.000
_cell.length_c   1.000
_cell.angle_alpha   90.00
_cell.angle_beta   90.00
_cell.angle_gamma   90.00
#
_symmetry.space_group_name_H-M   'P 1'
#
loop_
_entity.id
_entity.type
_entity.pdbx_description
1 polymer ?
#
loop_
_entity_poly.entity_id
_entity_poly.type
_entity_poly.pdbx_seq_one_letter_code
_entity_poly.pdbx_strand_id
1 'polypeptide(L)'
;MINKDLNCFKERLDSIDWDRDFGKADKENYEVLDSLCEYIKTEIRRNKNSDTIDKALILLAENVGCAEDFERYEENFIDNLVKEDLLTKEQLYLFYNNVNRRQG
;
A
#
# COMPACT_ATOMS: atom_id res chain seq x y z
N MET A 1 -6.92 16.56 9.49
CA MET A 1 -7.78 15.81 8.54
C MET A 1 -7.04 14.64 7.86
N ILE A 2 -5.78 14.32 8.22
CA ILE A 2 -4.95 13.34 7.50
C ILE A 2 -5.19 11.89 7.96
N ASN A 3 -5.36 11.68 9.27
CA ASN A 3 -5.65 10.35 9.84
C ASN A 3 -7.04 9.78 9.45
N LYS A 4 -7.99 10.63 9.04
CA LYS A 4 -9.32 10.15 8.61
C LYS A 4 -9.25 9.40 7.28
N ASP A 5 -8.38 9.84 6.37
CA ASP A 5 -8.26 9.23 5.04
C ASP A 5 -7.59 7.86 5.12
N LEU A 6 -6.52 7.72 5.92
CA LEU A 6 -5.84 6.42 6.09
C LEU A 6 -6.70 5.38 6.83
N ASN A 7 -7.41 5.80 7.87
CA ASN A 7 -8.36 4.90 8.55
C ASN A 7 -9.48 4.43 7.62
N CYS A 8 -9.94 5.28 6.70
CA CYS A 8 -10.93 4.90 5.69
C CYS A 8 -10.40 3.80 4.76
N PHE A 9 -9.14 3.88 4.32
CA PHE A 9 -8.52 2.80 3.53
C PHE A 9 -8.49 1.49 4.31
N LYS A 10 -8.05 1.55 5.58
CA LYS A 10 -8.00 0.36 6.44
C LYS A 10 -9.38 -0.26 6.65
N GLU A 11 -10.39 0.54 7.01
CA GLU A 11 -11.76 0.06 7.19
C GLU A 11 -12.33 -0.58 5.92
N ARG A 12 -12.00 -0.03 4.75
CA ARG A 12 -12.41 -0.62 3.46
C ARG A 12 -11.74 -1.98 3.24
N LEU A 13 -10.43 -2.08 3.42
CA LEU A 13 -9.68 -3.34 3.27
C LEU A 13 -10.19 -4.41 4.25
N ASP A 14 -10.37 -4.04 5.53
CA ASP A 14 -10.87 -4.93 6.59
C ASP A 14 -12.31 -5.42 6.31
N SER A 15 -13.09 -4.68 5.51
CA SER A 15 -14.48 -5.01 5.17
C SER A 15 -14.66 -5.90 3.95
N ILE A 16 -13.59 -6.22 3.22
CA ILE A 16 -13.65 -7.07 2.02
C ILE A 16 -14.02 -8.50 2.41
N ASP A 17 -15.14 -8.98 1.86
CA ASP A 17 -15.65 -10.34 2.07
C ASP A 17 -14.96 -11.32 1.10
N TRP A 18 -13.82 -11.84 1.54
CA TRP A 18 -13.02 -12.83 0.80
C TRP A 18 -13.69 -14.21 0.68
N ASP A 19 -14.66 -14.53 1.55
CA ASP A 19 -15.28 -15.86 1.63
C ASP A 19 -16.44 -16.03 0.63
N ARG A 20 -17.09 -14.93 0.22
CA ARG A 20 -18.28 -14.99 -0.63
C ARG A 20 -17.99 -15.05 -2.12
N ASP A 21 -17.12 -14.17 -2.61
CA ASP A 21 -16.74 -14.08 -4.03
C ASP A 21 -15.31 -13.58 -4.14
N PHE A 22 -14.37 -14.52 -4.30
CA PHE A 22 -12.94 -14.21 -4.37
C PHE A 22 -12.61 -13.24 -5.50
N GLY A 23 -13.18 -13.40 -6.70
CA GLY A 23 -12.86 -12.55 -7.84
C GLY A 23 -13.35 -11.11 -7.65
N LYS A 24 -14.49 -10.95 -6.97
CA LYS A 24 -14.97 -9.64 -6.55
C LYS A 24 -14.10 -9.04 -5.45
N ALA A 25 -13.75 -9.81 -4.43
CA ALA A 25 -12.92 -9.38 -3.30
C ALA A 25 -11.53 -8.93 -3.77
N ASP A 26 -10.92 -9.70 -4.67
CA ASP A 26 -9.62 -9.42 -5.28
C ASP A 26 -9.65 -8.10 -6.07
N LYS A 27 -10.69 -7.91 -6.90
CA LYS A 27 -10.89 -6.64 -7.62
C LYS A 27 -11.07 -5.45 -6.68
N GLU A 28 -11.90 -5.59 -5.64
CA GLU A 28 -12.13 -4.52 -4.67
C GLU A 28 -10.84 -4.18 -3.91
N ASN A 29 -10.04 -5.18 -3.55
CA ASN A 29 -8.74 -5.01 -2.92
C ASN A 29 -7.82 -4.14 -3.80
N TYR A 30 -7.64 -4.52 -5.08
CA TYR A 30 -6.82 -3.75 -6.01
C TYR A 30 -7.27 -2.29 -6.16
N GLU A 31 -8.59 -2.04 -6.26
CA GLU A 31 -9.12 -0.67 -6.34
C GLU A 31 -8.77 0.17 -5.11
N VAL A 32 -8.78 -0.45 -3.92
CA VAL A 32 -8.43 0.23 -2.67
C VAL A 32 -6.92 0.47 -2.59
N LEU A 33 -6.09 -0.52 -2.95
CA LEU A 33 -4.63 -0.40 -2.94
C LEU A 33 -4.12 0.62 -3.97
N ASP A 34 -4.70 0.67 -5.17
CA ASP A 34 -4.39 1.70 -6.17
C ASP A 34 -4.69 3.10 -5.65
N SER A 35 -5.82 3.26 -4.98
CA SER A 35 -6.21 4.53 -4.37
C SER A 35 -5.27 4.91 -3.22
N LEU A 36 -4.77 3.93 -2.46
CA LEU A 36 -3.76 4.13 -1.41
C LEU A 36 -2.41 4.57 -2.01
N CYS A 37 -2.01 4.04 -3.15
CA CYS A 37 -0.82 4.47 -3.89
C CYS A 37 -0.91 5.95 -4.32
N GLU A 38 -2.06 6.38 -4.84
CA GLU A 38 -2.29 7.79 -5.19
C GLU A 38 -2.34 8.70 -3.96
N TYR A 39 -2.85 8.20 -2.84
CA TYR A 39 -2.75 8.90 -1.55
C TYR A 39 -1.29 9.10 -1.13
N ILE A 40 -0.45 8.06 -1.17
CA ILE A 40 0.98 8.14 -0.83
C ILE A 40 1.68 9.18 -1.71
N LYS A 41 1.51 9.11 -3.04
CA LYS A 41 2.06 10.12 -3.98
C LYS A 41 1.64 11.53 -3.62
N THR A 42 0.37 11.71 -3.27
CA THR A 42 -0.19 13.01 -2.89
C THR A 42 0.42 13.54 -1.60
N GLU A 43 0.61 12.69 -0.60
CA GLU A 43 1.19 13.09 0.69
C GLU A 43 2.69 13.38 0.58
N ILE A 44 3.43 12.64 -0.26
CA ILE A 44 4.82 12.94 -0.63
C ILE A 44 4.91 14.33 -1.28
N ARG A 45 4.08 14.62 -2.30
CA ARG A 45 4.07 15.93 -2.99
C ARG A 45 3.71 17.10 -2.07
N ARG A 46 2.93 16.83 -1.02
CA ARG A 46 2.57 17.82 0.01
C ARG A 46 3.66 18.02 1.07
N ASN A 47 4.79 17.30 0.96
CA ASN A 47 5.92 17.34 1.87
C ASN A 47 5.50 17.11 3.33
N LYS A 48 4.55 16.19 3.53
CA LYS A 48 3.96 15.89 4.84
C LYS A 48 4.80 14.90 5.64
N ASN A 49 4.43 14.77 6.91
CA ASN A 49 5.10 13.95 7.92
C ASN A 49 5.40 12.52 7.43
N SER A 50 6.66 12.09 7.59
CA SER A 50 7.13 10.71 7.38
C SER A 50 6.21 9.69 8.02
N ASP A 51 5.74 9.93 9.25
CA ASP A 51 4.88 8.98 9.97
C ASP A 51 3.60 8.60 9.21
N THR A 52 3.03 9.54 8.43
CA THR A 52 1.83 9.26 7.63
C THR A 52 2.15 8.36 6.45
N ILE A 53 3.27 8.66 5.78
CA ILE A 53 3.75 7.85 4.65
C ILE A 53 4.10 6.46 5.15
N ASP A 54 4.83 6.35 6.26
CA ASP A 54 5.26 5.09 6.86
C ASP A 54 4.05 4.21 7.20
N LYS A 55 3.00 4.77 7.82
CA LYS A 55 1.75 4.03 8.08
C LYS A 55 1.03 3.59 6.81
N ALA A 56 1.03 4.42 5.77
CA ALA A 56 0.41 4.07 4.49
C ALA A 56 1.19 2.97 3.76
N LEU A 57 2.54 3.00 3.84
CA LEU A 57 3.41 1.96 3.32
C LEU A 57 3.18 0.63 4.03
N ILE A 58 3.07 0.63 5.37
CA ILE A 58 2.75 -0.57 6.14
C ILE A 58 1.39 -1.13 5.72
N LEU A 59 0.35 -0.27 5.62
CA LEU A 59 -0.99 -0.72 5.21
C LEU A 59 -0.99 -1.33 3.80
N LEU A 60 -0.24 -0.74 2.86
CA LEU A 60 -0.07 -1.31 1.52
C LEU A 60 0.62 -2.68 1.61
N ALA A 61 1.73 -2.78 2.34
CA ALA A 61 2.52 -4.00 2.48
C ALA A 61 1.72 -5.16 3.09
N GLU A 62 0.93 -4.90 4.13
CA GLU A 62 0.11 -5.91 4.81
C GLU A 62 -0.92 -6.57 3.88
N ASN A 63 -1.30 -5.89 2.79
CA ASN A 63 -2.33 -6.30 1.82
C ASN A 63 -1.76 -6.70 0.44
N VAL A 64 -0.44 -6.75 0.29
CA VAL A 64 0.29 -7.25 -0.88
C VAL A 64 0.85 -8.64 -0.55
N GLY A 65 0.56 -9.65 -1.36
CA GLY A 65 0.99 -11.02 -1.04
C GLY A 65 1.05 -12.02 -2.19
N CYS A 66 0.53 -11.69 -3.37
CA CYS A 66 0.59 -12.51 -4.58
C CYS A 66 1.72 -12.04 -5.52
N ALA A 67 2.11 -12.90 -6.46
CA ALA A 67 3.16 -12.57 -7.44
C ALA A 67 2.82 -11.31 -8.27
N GLU A 68 1.56 -11.16 -8.66
CA GLU A 68 1.04 -9.99 -9.40
C GLU A 68 1.12 -8.70 -8.57
N ASP A 69 0.96 -8.79 -7.24
CA ASP A 69 1.09 -7.65 -6.34
C ASP A 69 2.53 -7.14 -6.29
N PHE A 70 3.53 -8.03 -6.37
CA PHE A 70 4.94 -7.62 -6.32
C PHE A 70 5.34 -6.82 -7.54
N GLU A 71 4.99 -7.29 -8.75
CA GLU A 71 5.26 -6.53 -9.96
C GLU A 71 4.57 -5.16 -9.89
N ARG A 72 3.32 -5.12 -9.43
CA ARG A 72 2.52 -3.89 -9.43
C ARG A 72 2.94 -2.87 -8.38
N TYR A 73 3.09 -3.30 -7.12
CA TYR A 73 3.27 -2.40 -5.99
C TYR A 73 4.74 -2.32 -5.55
N GLU A 74 5.49 -3.42 -5.56
CA GLU A 74 6.91 -3.41 -5.22
C GLU A 74 7.74 -2.80 -6.36
N GLU A 75 7.75 -3.43 -7.54
CA GLU A 75 8.66 -3.03 -8.63
C GLU A 75 8.20 -1.75 -9.36
N ASN A 76 6.91 -1.64 -9.66
CA ASN A 76 6.39 -0.54 -10.47
C ASN A 76 5.99 0.71 -9.66
N PHE A 77 5.86 0.60 -8.34
CA PHE A 77 5.47 1.73 -7.49
C PHE A 77 6.54 2.07 -6.45
N ILE A 78 6.78 1.20 -5.47
CA ILE A 78 7.70 1.47 -4.35
C ILE A 78 9.14 1.72 -4.86
N ASP A 79 9.66 0.82 -5.69
CA ASP A 79 11.02 0.96 -6.23
C ASP A 79 11.20 2.21 -7.09
N ASN A 80 10.17 2.59 -7.84
CA ASN A 80 10.20 3.81 -8.65
C ASN A 80 10.22 5.06 -7.78
N LEU A 81 9.45 5.10 -6.69
CA LEU A 81 9.50 6.21 -5.75
C LEU A 81 10.87 6.34 -5.07
N VAL A 82 11.55 5.23 -4.78
CA VAL A 82 12.93 5.25 -4.25
C VAL A 82 13.92 5.72 -5.32
N LYS A 83 13.79 5.25 -6.57
CA LYS A 83 14.64 5.70 -7.70
C LYS A 83 14.50 7.20 -7.97
N GLU A 84 13.31 7.75 -7.76
CA GLU A 84 13.01 9.18 -7.88
C GLU A 84 13.38 10.00 -6.62
N ASP A 85 13.99 9.39 -5.60
CA ASP A 85 14.36 10.02 -4.32
C ASP A 85 13.15 10.58 -3.55
N LEU A 86 11.96 10.00 -3.79
CA LEU A 86 10.69 10.36 -3.14
C LEU A 86 10.42 9.53 -1.88
N LEU A 87 11.04 8.35 -1.77
CA LEU A 87 11.06 7.52 -0.57
C LEU A 87 12.50 7.21 -0.18
N THR A 88 12.75 7.11 1.12
CA THR A 88 14.06 6.71 1.63
C THR A 88 14.26 5.19 1.54
N LYS A 89 15.51 4.75 1.64
CA LYS A 89 15.81 3.31 1.77
C LYS A 89 15.21 2.70 3.03
N GLU A 90 15.08 3.47 4.11
CA GLU A 90 14.43 2.99 5.34
C GLU A 90 12.93 2.72 5.11
N GLN A 91 12.26 3.57 4.35
CA GLN A 91 10.86 3.38 3.96
C GLN A 91 10.66 2.20 3.01
N LEU A 92 11.60 1.98 2.10
CA LEU A 92 11.66 0.76 1.28
C LEU A 92 11.74 -0.50 2.16
N TYR A 93 12.67 -0.53 3.11
CA TYR A 93 12.80 -1.66 4.03
C TYR A 93 11.58 -1.80 4.94
N LEU A 94 10.97 -0.70 5.36
CA LEU A 94 9.73 -0.72 6.14
C LEU A 94 8.62 -1.42 5.36
N PHE A 95 8.44 -1.08 4.08
CA PHE A 95 7.49 -1.78 3.22
C PHE A 95 7.82 -3.27 3.17
N TYR A 96 9.03 -3.66 2.76
CA TYR A 96 9.41 -5.07 2.61
C TYR A 96 9.30 -5.92 3.86
N ASN A 97 9.61 -5.35 5.03
CA ASN A 97 9.52 -6.07 6.30
C ASN A 97 8.07 -6.36 6.72
N ASN A 98 7.10 -5.62 6.17
CA ASN A 98 5.67 -5.80 6.46
C ASN A 98 4.91 -6.50 5.33
N VAL A 99 5.55 -6.72 4.17
CA VAL A 99 4.92 -7.47 3.08
C VAL A 99 4.68 -8.90 3.56
N ASN A 100 3.42 -9.31 3.56
CA ASN A 100 3.05 -10.70 3.82
C ASN A 100 3.39 -11.55 2.60
N ARG A 101 4.69 -11.78 2.37
CA ARG A 101 5.17 -12.81 1.45
C ARG A 101 4.70 -14.14 2.01
N ARG A 102 3.49 -14.55 1.65
CA ARG A 102 3.01 -15.91 1.87
C ARG A 102 4.03 -16.79 1.15
N GLN A 103 4.94 -17.40 1.92
CA GLN A 103 5.79 -18.46 1.41
C GLN A 103 4.81 -19.55 0.97
N GLY A 104 4.62 -19.67 -0.35
CA GLY A 104 3.75 -20.67 -0.96
C GLY A 104 4.15 -22.08 -0.56
#